data_AF-A0A8T5P1E4-F1
#
_entry.id   AF-A0A8T5P1E4-F1
#
_cell.length_a   1.000
_cell.length_b   1.000
_cell.length_c   1.000
_cell.angle_alpha   90.00
_cell.angle_beta   90.00
_cell.angle_gamma   90.00
#
_symmetry.space_group_name_H-M   'P 1'
#
loop_
_entity.id
_entity.type
_entity.pdbx_description
1 polymer ?
#
loop_
_entity_poly.entity_id
_entity_poly.type
_entity_poly.pdbx_seq_one_letter_code
_entity_poly.pdbx_strand_id
1 'polypeptide(L)' 'MKGSVFEQALKFHELHRGKIEIRSKVRVKTKEDMSLVYTPGVAEPCLRIHENRDDIYRYTSKGNFVAVVSDGTSVLG' A
#
# COMPACT_ATOMS: atom_id res chain seq x y z
N MET A 1 32.49 16.98 9.04
CA MET A 1 32.77 15.84 8.15
C MET A 1 31.46 15.10 7.91
N LYS A 2 31.02 14.92 6.65
CA LYS A 2 29.91 14.02 6.35
C LYS A 2 30.42 12.59 6.62
N GLY A 3 29.69 11.81 7.43
CA GLY A 3 30.02 10.41 7.71
C GLY A 3 30.04 9.55 6.44
N SER A 4 30.52 8.32 6.54
CA SER A 4 30.54 7.39 5.40
C SER A 4 29.13 7.17 4.83
N VAL A 5 29.02 6.70 3.58
CA VAL A 5 27.69 6.39 2.98
C VAL A 5 26.93 5.34 3.81
N PHE A 6 27.65 4.43 4.46
CA PHE A 6 27.09 3.40 5.34
C PHE A 6 26.49 4.01 6.61
N GLU A 7 27.20 4.94 7.25
CA GLU A 7 26.68 5.65 8.42
C GLU A 7 25.46 6.51 8.07
N GLN A 8 25.47 7.13 6.89
CA GLN A 8 24.31 7.89 6.39
C GLN A 8 23.11 6.97 6.13
N ALA A 9 23.33 5.79 5.54
CA ALA A 9 22.28 4.82 5.30
C ALA A 9 21.66 4.31 6.62
N LEU A 10 22.48 3.98 7.62
CA LEU A 10 21.99 3.56 8.94
C LEU A 10 21.14 4.64 9.60
N LYS A 11 21.64 5.88 9.68
CA LYS A 11 20.89 7.03 10.24
C LYS A 11 19.60 7.30 9.47
N PHE A 12 19.63 7.19 8.14
CA PHE A 12 18.45 7.39 7.31
C PHE A 12 17.36 6.36 7.64
N HIS A 13 17.72 5.08 7.71
CA HIS A 13 16.78 4.02 8.02
C HIS A 13 16.24 4.10 9.46
N GLU A 14 17.08 4.48 10.42
CA GLU A 14 16.69 4.70 11.82
C GLU A 14 15.68 5.85 11.96
N LEU A 15 15.98 7.00 11.33
CA LEU A 15 15.13 8.19 11.37
C LEU A 15 13.73 7.93 10.79
N HIS A 16 13.65 7.18 9.69
CA HIS A 16 12.39 6.91 8.98
C HIS A 16 11.70 5.62 9.41
N ARG A 17 12.31 4.83 10.31
CA ARG A 17 11.81 3.52 10.77
C ARG A 17 11.46 2.58 9.61
N GLY A 18 12.37 2.47 8.66
CA GLY A 18 12.14 1.78 7.39
C GLY A 18 11.93 2.75 6.24
N LYS A 19 11.38 2.25 5.13
CA LYS A 19 11.29 3.00 3.84
C LYS A 19 9.91 2.97 3.20
N ILE A 20 9.02 2.11 3.68
CA ILE A 20 7.70 1.91 3.09
C ILE A 20 6.65 2.64 3.92
N GLU A 21 5.67 3.22 3.26
CA GLU A 21 4.48 3.77 3.89
C GLU A 21 3.25 3.41 3.05
N ILE A 22 2.09 3.34 3.70
CA ILE A 22 0.79 3.17 3.04
C ILE A 22 0.03 4.48 3.18
N ARG A 23 -0.38 5.05 2.06
CA ARG A 23 -1.21 6.27 2.02
C ARG A 23 -2.48 6.03 1.23
N SER A 24 -3.55 6.72 1.63
CA SER A 24 -4.80 6.72 0.88
C SER A 24 -4.59 7.36 -0.50
N LYS A 25 -5.09 6.70 -1.55
CA LYS A 25 -5.13 7.26 -2.92
C LYS A 25 -6.20 8.34 -3.08
N VAL A 26 -7.18 8.38 -2.18
CA VAL A 26 -8.29 9.32 -2.20
C VAL A 26 -8.28 10.17 -0.94
N ARG A 27 -8.72 11.42 -1.08
CA ARG A 27 -8.86 12.33 0.05
C ARG A 27 -10.18 12.01 0.77
N VAL A 28 -10.13 11.92 2.09
CA VAL A 28 -11.29 11.65 2.94
C VAL A 28 -11.33 12.71 4.02
N LYS A 29 -12.31 13.61 3.95
CA LYS A 29 -12.45 14.76 4.84
C LYS A 29 -13.84 14.89 5.44
N THR A 30 -14.87 14.39 4.76
CA THR A 30 -16.26 14.52 5.20
C THR A 30 -16.89 13.17 5.54
N LYS A 31 -18.10 13.21 6.10
CA LYS A 31 -18.89 11.99 6.34
C LYS A 31 -19.33 11.34 5.04
N GLU A 32 -19.59 12.15 4.01
CA GLU A 32 -19.92 11.70 2.67
C GLU A 32 -18.73 11.00 2.02
N ASP A 33 -17.50 11.50 2.19
CA ASP A 33 -16.31 10.78 1.72
C ASP A 33 -16.19 9.42 2.42
N MET A 34 -16.40 9.39 3.74
CA MET A 34 -16.38 8.16 4.54
C MET A 34 -17.44 7.15 4.09
N SER A 35 -18.63 7.61 3.71
CA SER A 35 -19.72 6.74 3.26
C SER A 35 -19.42 6.11 1.90
N LEU A 36 -18.54 6.70 1.09
CA LEU A 36 -18.09 6.15 -0.19
C LEU A 36 -16.91 5.18 -0.03
N VAL A 37 -15.89 5.53 0.77
CA VAL A 37 -14.69 4.69 0.95
C VAL A 37 -14.92 3.52 1.91
N TYR A 38 -15.99 3.58 2.69
CA TYR A 38 -16.38 2.57 3.66
C TYR A 38 -17.90 2.33 3.58
N THR A 39 -18.52 1.92 4.69
CA THR A 39 -19.95 1.65 4.76
C THR A 39 -20.78 2.93 4.57
N PRO A 40 -21.85 2.90 3.75
CA PRO A 40 -22.38 1.75 3.01
C PRO A 40 -21.79 1.55 1.59
N GLY A 41 -21.10 2.55 1.03
CA GLY A 41 -20.69 2.59 -0.38
C GLY A 41 -19.74 1.46 -0.80
N VAL A 42 -18.88 0.99 0.10
CA VAL A 42 -17.96 -0.14 -0.16
C VAL A 42 -18.68 -1.46 -0.48
N ALA A 43 -19.98 -1.58 -0.17
CA ALA A 43 -20.75 -2.79 -0.47
C ALA A 43 -20.90 -3.04 -1.98
N GLU A 44 -21.07 -1.98 -2.78
CA GLU A 44 -21.29 -2.10 -4.23
C GLU A 44 -20.11 -2.76 -4.95
N PRO A 45 -18.83 -2.30 -4.83
CA PRO A 45 -17.71 -2.98 -5.47
C PRO A 45 -17.54 -4.42 -4.97
N CYS A 46 -17.87 -4.72 -3.71
CA CYS A 46 -17.85 -6.09 -3.19
C CYS A 46 -18.87 -7.00 -3.89
N LEU A 47 -20.11 -6.52 -4.08
CA LEU A 47 -21.15 -7.27 -4.79
C LEU A 47 -20.76 -7.48 -6.27
N ARG A 48 -20.21 -6.47 -6.93
CA ARG A 48 -19.72 -6.60 -8.32
C ARG A 48 -18.61 -7.64 -8.46
N ILE A 49 -17.65 -7.66 -7.52
CA ILE A 49 -16.57 -8.65 -7.52
C ILE A 49 -17.11 -10.06 -7.22
N HIS A 50 -18.17 -10.16 -6.41
CA HIS A 50 -18.84 -11.42 -6.14
C HIS A 50 -19.54 -11.97 -7.40
N GLU A 51 -20.25 -11.11 -8.13
CA GLU A 51 -20.91 -11.46 -9.40
C GLU A 51 -19.91 -11.78 -10.51
N ASN A 52 -18.85 -10.98 -10.62
CA ASN A 52 -17.78 -11.18 -11.60
C ASN A 52 -16.40 -10.97 -10.96
N ARG A 53 -15.63 -12.05 -10.83
CA ARG A 53 -14.32 -12.03 -10.19
C ARG A 53 -13.30 -11.12 -10.89
N ASP A 54 -13.42 -10.89 -12.20
CA ASP A 54 -12.47 -10.07 -12.95
C ASP A 54 -12.59 -8.57 -12.61
N ASP A 55 -13.73 -8.13 -12.07
CA ASP A 55 -13.94 -6.76 -11.60
C ASP A 55 -13.00 -6.39 -10.43
N ILE A 56 -12.33 -7.36 -9.80
CA ILE A 56 -11.30 -7.10 -8.80
C ILE A 56 -10.16 -6.23 -9.36
N TYR A 57 -9.83 -6.36 -10.65
CA TYR A 57 -8.80 -5.56 -11.29
C TYR A 57 -9.26 -4.13 -11.62
N ARG A 58 -10.57 -3.91 -11.66
CA ARG A 58 -11.18 -2.59 -11.94
C ARG A 58 -11.37 -1.78 -10.66
N TYR A 59 -11.87 -2.42 -9.59
CA TYR A 59 -12.29 -1.72 -8.37
C TYR A 59 -11.29 -1.80 -7.22
N THR A 60 -10.17 -2.52 -7.36
CA THR A 60 -9.16 -2.63 -6.30
C THR A 60 -7.77 -2.25 -6.80
N SER A 61 -6.83 -2.17 -5.87
CA SER A 61 -5.42 -1.93 -6.23
C SER A 61 -4.74 -3.14 -6.87
N LYS A 62 -5.39 -4.30 -7.02
CA LYS A 62 -4.77 -5.55 -7.48
C LYS A 62 -4.03 -5.42 -8.81
N GLY A 63 -4.59 -4.67 -9.77
CA GLY A 63 -3.95 -4.47 -11.09
C GLY A 63 -2.60 -3.75 -11.06
N ASN A 64 -2.28 -3.07 -9.96
CA ASN A 64 -1.01 -2.37 -9.76
C ASN A 64 -0.33 -2.74 -8.43
N PHE A 65 -0.72 -3.85 -7.79
CA PHE A 65 -0.15 -4.29 -6.51
C PHE A 65 0.74 -5.51 -6.73
N VAL A 66 2.04 -5.36 -6.47
CA VAL A 66 3.05 -6.41 -6.61
C VAL A 66 3.63 -6.73 -5.25
N ALA A 67 3.59 -8.00 -4.86
CA ALA A 67 4.23 -8.48 -3.63
C ALA A 67 5.69 -8.84 -3.92
N VAL A 68 6.62 -8.30 -3.12
CA VAL A 68 8.02 -8.74 -3.11
C VAL A 68 8.15 -9.82 -2.05
N VAL A 69 8.23 -11.08 -2.47
CA VAL A 69 8.30 -12.26 -1.59
C VAL A 69 9.70 -12.88 -1.66
N SER A 70 10.30 -13.14 -0.51
CA SER A 70 11.60 -13.81 -0.37
C SER A 70 11.58 -14.68 0.88
N ASP A 71 12.22 -15.84 0.84
CA ASP A 71 12.44 -16.71 1.99
C ASP A 71 13.73 -16.35 2.76
N GLY A 72 14.49 -15.38 2.26
CA GLY A 72 15.72 -14.88 2.88
C GLY A 72 16.92 -15.81 2.79
N THR A 73 16.85 -16.92 2.04
CA THR A 73 17.96 -17.89 1.92
C THR A 73 19.18 -17.33 1.18
N SER A 74 19.00 -16.29 0.36
CA SER A 74 20.08 -15.53 -0.26
C SER A 74 19.67 -14.06 -0.38
N VAL A 75 20.06 -13.28 0.63
CA VAL A 75 19.85 -11.83 0.65
C VAL A 75 21.15 -11.17 0.22
N LEU A 76 21.12 -10.55 -0.97
CA LEU A 76 22.33 -10.03 -1.65
C LEU A 76 23.25 -11.18 -2.10
N GLY A 77 24.58 -11.05 -1.90
CA GLY A 77 25.60 -12.02 -2.31
C GLY A 77 26.25 -12.72 -1.12
#